data_AF-A0A8X6GZK2-F1
#
_entry.id   AF-A0A8X6GZK2-F1
#
_cell.length_a   1.000
_cell.length_b   1.000
_cell.length_c   1.000
_cell.angle_alpha   90.00
_cell.angle_beta   90.00
_cell.angle_gamma   90.00
#
_symmetry.space_group_name_H-M   'P 1'
#
loop_
_entity.id
_entity.type
_entity.pdbx_description
1 polymer ?
#
loop_
_entity_poly.entity_id
_entity_poly.type
_entity_poly.pdbx_seq_one_letter_code
_entity_poly.pdbx_strand_id
1 'polypeptide(L)'
;MANIEALKKSRKNERAAFTKACNRGEELIALEDVHIYELEAELNVFKGKVDRLENTHSNILELLPEKDYDADFEIVEDFGDKAIQIETKAKKKKKSTVNKM
;
A
#
# COMPACT_ATOMS: atom_id res chain seq x y z
N MET A 1 8.60 1.00 26.84
CA MET A 1 9.47 0.67 25.71
C MET A 1 8.65 -0.01 24.63
N ALA A 2 8.76 0.44 23.38
CA ALA A 2 8.23 -0.32 22.24
C ALA A 2 9.04 -1.61 22.09
N ASN A 3 8.36 -2.74 21.87
CA ASN A 3 9.01 -4.03 21.66
C ASN A 3 9.38 -4.16 20.18
N ILE A 4 10.67 -4.01 19.86
CA ILE A 4 11.20 -4.07 18.49
C ILE A 4 10.78 -5.38 17.78
N GLU A 5 10.77 -6.52 18.48
CA GLU A 5 10.34 -7.79 17.90
C GLU A 5 8.83 -7.81 17.56
N ALA A 6 8.01 -7.14 18.38
CA ALA A 6 6.60 -6.97 18.07
C ALA A 6 6.39 -6.06 16.85
N LEU A 7 7.17 -4.98 16.72
CA LEU A 7 7.13 -4.08 15.57
C LEU A 7 7.59 -4.78 14.28
N LYS A 8 8.67 -5.55 14.32
CA LYS A 8 9.12 -6.38 13.17
C LYS A 8 8.03 -7.35 12.73
N LYS A 9 7.35 -8.00 13.68
CA LYS A 9 6.21 -8.89 13.39
C LYS A 9 5.02 -8.14 12.79
N SER A 10 4.67 -6.96 13.33
CA SER A 10 3.60 -6.10 12.79
C SER A 10 3.89 -5.71 11.35
N ARG A 11 5.11 -5.22 11.08
CA ARG A 11 5.58 -4.84 9.74
C ARG A 11 5.44 -5.98 8.73
N LYS A 12 5.84 -7.20 9.10
CA LYS A 12 5.71 -8.38 8.21
C LYS A 12 4.25 -8.65 7.84
N ASN A 13 3.33 -8.51 8.79
CA ASN A 13 1.90 -8.69 8.55
C ASN A 13 1.33 -7.55 7.69
N GLU A 14 1.74 -6.31 7.96
CA GLU A 14 1.33 -5.12 7.19
C GLU A 14 1.80 -5.22 5.74
N ARG A 15 3.02 -5.70 5.47
CA ARG A 15 3.51 -5.98 4.11
C ARG A 15 2.65 -7.00 3.39
N ALA A 16 2.34 -8.13 4.03
CA ALA A 16 1.48 -9.15 3.43
C ALA A 16 0.08 -8.59 3.12
N ALA A 17 -0.47 -7.79 4.03
CA ALA A 17 -1.75 -7.11 3.83
C ALA A 17 -1.70 -6.07 2.70
N PHE A 18 -0.58 -5.37 2.56
CA PHE A 18 -0.32 -4.40 1.50
C PHE A 18 -0.23 -5.10 0.13
N THR A 19 0.60 -6.15 0.01
CA THR A 19 0.71 -6.94 -1.24
C THR A 19 -0.64 -7.48 -1.69
N LYS A 20 -1.45 -8.00 -0.76
CA LYS A 20 -2.80 -8.47 -1.08
C LYS A 20 -3.70 -7.34 -1.60
N ALA A 21 -3.58 -6.15 -1.02
CA ALA A 21 -4.35 -4.97 -1.43
C ALA A 21 -3.89 -4.45 -2.80
N CYS A 22 -2.59 -4.45 -3.09
CA CYS A 22 -2.05 -4.15 -4.42
C CYS A 22 -2.67 -5.07 -5.47
N ASN A 23 -2.55 -6.38 -5.28
CA ASN A 23 -3.04 -7.37 -6.23
C ASN A 23 -4.54 -7.18 -6.50
N ARG A 24 -5.33 -6.94 -5.44
CA ARG A 24 -6.76 -6.66 -5.58
C ARG A 24 -7.04 -5.36 -6.33
N GLY A 25 -6.29 -4.30 -6.05
CA GLY A 25 -6.39 -3.03 -6.78
C GLY A 25 -6.08 -3.20 -8.27
N GLU A 26 -5.06 -3.98 -8.61
CA GLU A 26 -4.72 -4.31 -9.99
C GLU A 26 -5.79 -5.15 -10.69
N GLU A 27 -6.34 -6.16 -10.01
CA GLU A 27 -7.47 -6.95 -10.51
C GLU A 27 -8.69 -6.07 -10.83
N LEU A 28 -9.10 -5.19 -9.91
CA LEU A 28 -10.20 -4.25 -10.11
C LEU A 28 -9.94 -3.28 -11.28
N ILE A 29 -8.70 -2.82 -11.42
CA ILE A 29 -8.28 -1.97 -12.55
C ILE A 29 -8.31 -2.75 -13.87
N ALA A 30 -8.15 -4.07 -13.87
CA ALA A 30 -8.24 -4.90 -15.07
C ALA A 30 -9.70 -5.19 -15.52
N LEU A 31 -10.66 -5.19 -14.59
CA LEU A 31 -12.07 -5.54 -14.88
C LEU A 31 -12.83 -4.45 -15.68
N GLU A 32 -13.30 -4.74 -16.88
CA GLU A 32 -13.95 -3.73 -17.75
C GLU A 32 -15.12 -2.99 -17.07
N ASP A 33 -15.97 -3.71 -16.33
CA ASP A 33 -17.20 -3.19 -15.70
C ASP A 33 -17.10 -2.96 -14.18
N VAL A 34 -15.90 -2.66 -13.65
CA VAL A 34 -15.77 -2.37 -12.21
C VAL A 34 -16.59 -1.13 -11.84
N HIS A 35 -17.38 -1.26 -10.77
CA HIS A 35 -18.16 -0.15 -10.25
C HIS A 35 -17.23 0.92 -9.64
N ILE A 36 -17.43 2.20 -9.98
CA ILE A 36 -16.54 3.30 -9.55
C ILE A 36 -16.40 3.33 -8.02
N TYR A 37 -17.49 3.10 -7.29
CA TYR A 37 -17.48 3.12 -5.82
C TYR A 37 -16.70 1.93 -5.22
N GLU A 38 -16.65 0.79 -5.90
CA GLU A 38 -15.84 -0.35 -5.46
C GLU A 38 -14.34 -0.04 -5.62
N LEU A 39 -13.98 0.58 -6.75
CA LEU A 39 -12.62 1.05 -7.01
C LEU A 39 -12.19 2.12 -5.99
N GLU A 40 -13.08 3.07 -5.65
CA GLU A 40 -12.80 4.10 -4.64
C GLU A 40 -12.66 3.53 -3.23
N ALA A 41 -13.52 2.59 -2.84
CA ALA A 41 -13.44 1.93 -1.54
C ALA A 41 -12.11 1.17 -1.39
N GLU A 42 -11.70 0.42 -2.42
CA GLU A 42 -10.44 -0.32 -2.38
C GLU A 42 -9.23 0.63 -2.35
N LEU A 43 -9.25 1.72 -3.12
CA LEU A 43 -8.19 2.74 -3.06
C LEU A 43 -8.05 3.34 -1.65
N ASN A 44 -9.15 3.60 -0.95
CA ASN A 44 -9.11 4.12 0.41
C ASN A 44 -8.53 3.10 1.40
N VAL A 45 -8.94 1.84 1.30
CA VAL A 45 -8.37 0.74 2.09
C VAL A 45 -6.88 0.61 1.84
N PHE A 46 -6.48 0.79 0.59
CA PHE A 46 -5.10 0.68 0.15
C PHE A 46 -4.23 1.82 0.69
N LYS A 47 -4.68 3.08 0.63
CA LYS A 47 -4.00 4.23 1.25
C LYS A 47 -3.80 4.04 2.75
N GLY A 48 -4.83 3.61 3.47
CA GLY A 48 -4.71 3.35 4.91
C GLY A 48 -3.73 2.22 5.26
N LYS A 49 -3.39 1.32 4.31
CA LYS A 49 -2.35 0.31 4.50
C LYS A 49 -0.95 0.87 4.25
N VAL A 50 -0.78 1.77 3.28
CA VAL A 50 0.48 2.50 3.07
C VAL A 50 0.84 3.28 4.33
N ASP A 51 -0.09 4.12 4.81
CA ASP A 51 0.14 4.98 5.98
C ASP A 51 0.56 4.17 7.21
N ARG A 52 -0.06 3.00 7.42
CA ARG A 52 0.31 2.09 8.52
C ARG A 52 1.70 1.52 8.35
N LEU A 53 2.05 1.08 7.14
CA LEU A 53 3.34 0.50 6.85
C LEU A 53 4.46 1.54 6.99
N GLU A 54 4.23 2.76 6.49
CA GLU A 54 5.15 3.90 6.66
C GLU A 54 5.31 4.28 8.13
N ASN A 55 4.21 4.38 8.90
CA ASN A 55 4.30 4.69 10.33
C ASN A 55 5.04 3.59 11.11
N THR A 56 4.72 2.32 10.90
CA THR A 56 5.46 1.21 11.51
C THR A 56 6.93 1.22 11.10
N HIS A 57 7.23 1.60 9.86
CA HIS A 57 8.58 1.76 9.36
C HIS A 57 9.34 2.89 10.09
N SER A 58 8.76 4.10 10.18
CA SER A 58 9.34 5.23 10.91
C SER A 58 9.58 4.89 12.38
N ASN A 59 8.63 4.22 13.05
CA ASN A 59 8.79 3.79 14.43
C ASN A 59 9.95 2.80 14.62
N ILE A 60 10.23 1.93 13.65
CA ILE A 60 11.38 1.02 13.71
C ILE A 60 12.68 1.79 13.47
N LEU A 61 12.69 2.78 12.56
CA LEU A 61 13.85 3.63 12.31
C LEU A 61 14.24 4.46 13.52
N GLU A 62 13.28 5.03 14.24
CA GLU A 62 13.57 5.77 15.47
C GLU A 62 14.20 4.89 16.57
N LEU A 63 14.01 3.57 16.48
CA LEU A 63 14.48 2.61 17.49
C LEU A 63 15.77 1.88 17.09
N LEU A 64 16.17 1.88 15.82
CA LEU A 64 17.34 1.16 15.32
C LEU A 64 18.33 2.13 14.65
N PRO A 65 19.65 1.98 14.86
CA PRO A 65 20.64 2.68 14.05
C PRO A 65 20.49 2.29 12.58
N GLU A 66 20.64 3.22 11.65
CA GLU A 66 20.59 2.96 10.20
C GLU A 66 21.47 1.76 9.79
N LYS A 67 22.59 1.48 10.46
CA LYS A 67 23.43 0.33 10.11
C LYS A 67 22.80 -1.06 10.36
N ASP A 68 21.72 -1.14 11.13
CA ASP A 68 20.94 -2.38 11.31
C ASP A 68 19.81 -2.51 10.26
N TYR A 69 19.89 -1.75 9.16
CA TYR A 69 19.04 -1.89 7.97
C TYR A 69 19.15 -3.32 7.40
N ASP A 70 18.11 -4.11 7.65
CA ASP A 70 17.90 -5.38 6.95
C ASP A 70 17.49 -5.10 5.49
N ALA A 71 17.85 -5.95 4.52
CA ALA A 71 17.50 -5.78 3.09
C ALA A 71 15.99 -5.67 2.86
N ASP A 72 15.22 -6.14 3.82
CA ASP A 72 13.79 -5.92 3.93
C ASP A 72 13.39 -4.43 3.89
N PHE A 73 14.22 -3.47 4.30
CA PHE A 73 13.86 -2.04 4.42
C PHE A 73 13.74 -1.30 3.08
N GLU A 74 14.54 -1.67 2.08
CA GLU A 74 14.54 -1.09 0.72
C GLU A 74 13.19 -1.32 -0.01
N ILE A 75 12.43 -2.33 0.42
CA ILE A 75 11.13 -2.71 -0.16
C ILE A 75 10.01 -1.67 0.15
N VAL A 76 10.18 -0.81 1.16
CA VAL A 76 9.11 0.14 1.54
C VAL A 76 8.96 1.29 0.55
N GLU A 77 10.04 1.78 -0.05
CA GLU A 77 9.96 2.79 -1.12
C GLU A 77 9.21 2.23 -2.36
N ASP A 78 9.47 0.96 -2.72
CA ASP A 78 8.78 0.26 -3.82
C ASP A 78 7.25 0.13 -3.56
N PHE A 79 6.82 0.08 -2.29
CA PHE A 79 5.40 0.07 -1.97
C PHE A 79 4.72 1.43 -2.17
N GLY A 80 5.40 2.53 -1.86
CA GLY A 80 4.92 3.89 -2.13
C GLY A 80 4.71 4.13 -3.63
N ASP A 81 5.69 3.74 -4.45
CA ASP A 81 5.62 3.87 -5.90
C ASP A 81 4.50 3.02 -6.52
N LYS A 82 4.39 1.75 -6.10
CA LYS A 82 3.28 0.88 -6.48
C LYS A 82 1.94 1.50 -6.10
N ALA A 83 1.88 2.17 -4.96
CA ALA A 83 0.66 2.80 -4.50
C ALA A 83 0.22 3.97 -5.38
N ILE A 84 1.16 4.84 -5.72
CA ILE A 84 0.95 5.95 -6.65
C ILE A 84 0.54 5.43 -8.03
N GLN A 85 1.14 4.33 -8.48
CA GLN A 85 0.83 3.72 -9.77
C GLN A 85 -0.61 3.20 -9.82
N ILE A 86 -1.07 2.48 -8.79
CA ILE A 86 -2.45 1.98 -8.68
C ILE A 86 -3.43 3.15 -8.63
N GLU A 87 -3.16 4.17 -7.80
CA GLU A 87 -4.02 5.36 -7.73
C GLU A 87 -4.11 6.07 -9.09
N THR A 88 -2.99 6.23 -9.80
CA THR A 88 -2.95 6.88 -11.11
C THR A 88 -3.76 6.09 -12.15
N LYS A 89 -3.59 4.76 -12.19
CA LYS A 89 -4.34 3.88 -13.08
C LYS A 89 -5.84 3.94 -12.78
N ALA A 90 -6.22 3.91 -11.50
CA ALA A 90 -7.62 3.97 -11.08
C ALA A 90 -8.28 5.33 -11.42
N LYS A 91 -7.56 6.45 -11.23
CA LYS A 91 -8.03 7.79 -11.65
C LYS A 91 -8.28 7.87 -13.16
N LYS A 92 -7.38 7.32 -13.97
CA LYS A 92 -7.55 7.25 -15.44
C LYS A 92 -8.79 6.43 -15.80
N LYS A 93 -8.99 5.30 -15.13
CA LYS A 93 -10.15 4.44 -15.34
C LYS A 93 -11.46 5.15 -14.99
N LYS A 94 -11.53 5.79 -13.81
CA LYS A 94 -12.69 6.60 -13.41
C LYS A 94 -13.03 7.66 -14.45
N LYS A 95 -12.03 8.39 -14.96
CA LYS A 95 -12.24 9.40 -16.01
C LYS A 95 -12.80 8.80 -17.30
N SER A 96 -12.32 7.62 -17.70
CA SER A 96 -12.83 6.89 -18.87
C SER A 96 -14.28 6.46 -18.69
N THR A 97 -14.63 5.88 -17.54
CA THR A 97 -16.00 5.43 -17.23
C THR A 97 -16.98 6.60 -17.19
N VAL A 98 -16.60 7.73 -16.58
CA VAL A 98 -17.44 8.95 -16.53
C VAL A 98 -17.67 9.54 -17.92
N ASN A 99 -16.69 9.51 -18.81
CA ASN A 99 -16.84 10.04 -20.18
C ASN A 99 -17.68 9.14 -21.11
N LYS A 100 -17.99 7.90 -20.69
CA LYS A 100 -18.81 6.95 -21.47
C LYS A 100 -20.30 6.96 -21.07
N MET A 101 -20.65 7.57 -19.93
CA MET A 101 -22.05 7.80 -19.50
C MET A 101 -22.57 9.12 -20.05
#